data_AF-S7XCL3-F1
#
_entry.id   AF-S7XCL3-F1
#
_cell.length_a   1.000
_cell.length_b   1.000
_cell.length_c   1.000
_cell.angle_alpha   90.00
_cell.angle_beta   90.00
_cell.angle_gamma   90.00
#
_symmetry.space_group_name_H-M   'P 1'
#
loop_
_entity.id
_entity.type
_entity.pdbx_description
1 polymer ?
#
loop_
_entity_poly.entity_id
_entity_poly.type
_entity_poly.pdbx_seq_one_letter_code
_entity_poly.pdbx_strand_id
1 'polypeptide(L)'
;MNRYLMKIIHISAECYPIAKVGGLADVVGALPKYQNEIGAHSSVIMPFYNNKFTQSHKFTSVYQANLRLGNQELPYNILKN
;
A
#
# COMPACT_ATOMS: atom_id res chain seq x y z
N MET A 1 -26.71 -18.37 4.17
CA MET A 1 -25.96 -17.68 5.24
C MET A 1 -25.20 -16.54 4.59
N ASN A 2 -25.67 -15.30 4.73
CA ASN A 2 -25.07 -14.14 4.07
C ASN A 2 -23.79 -13.76 4.83
N ARG A 3 -22.63 -14.29 4.42
CA ARG A 3 -21.34 -13.88 4.99
C ARG A 3 -21.09 -12.44 4.54
N TYR A 4 -21.19 -11.48 5.46
CA TYR A 4 -20.72 -10.12 5.19
C TYR A 4 -19.25 -10.19 4.74
N LEU A 5 -18.96 -9.62 3.58
CA LEU A 5 -17.60 -9.56 3.04
C LEU A 5 -16.77 -8.63 3.94
N MET A 6 -15.91 -9.20 4.77
CA MET A 6 -15.10 -8.43 5.72
C MET A 6 -14.06 -7.60 4.96
N LYS A 7 -14.04 -6.27 5.18
CA LYS A 7 -13.04 -5.37 4.62
C LYS A 7 -11.96 -5.08 5.66
N ILE A 8 -10.70 -5.31 5.31
CA ILE A 8 -9.55 -5.16 6.22
C ILE A 8 -8.52 -4.26 5.54
N ILE A 9 -7.98 -3.28 6.28
CA ILE A 9 -6.86 -2.45 5.82
C ILE A 9 -5.74 -2.59 6.84
N HIS A 10 -4.61 -3.13 6.40
CA HIS A 10 -3.38 -3.18 7.17
C HIS A 10 -2.59 -1.90 6.92
N ILE A 11 -2.33 -1.12 7.96
CA ILE A 11 -1.48 0.07 7.89
C ILE A 11 -0.14 -0.31 8.50
N SER A 12 0.93 -0.24 7.70
CA SER A 12 2.26 -0.69 8.12
C SER A 12 3.38 0.20 7.54
N ALA A 13 4.51 0.25 8.23
CA ALA A 13 5.75 0.82 7.71
C ALA A 13 6.52 -0.16 6.80
N GLU A 14 6.24 -1.47 6.88
CA GLU A 14 6.94 -2.50 6.12
C GLU A 14 5.96 -3.46 5.43
N CYS A 15 6.32 -3.91 4.23
CA CYS A 15 5.60 -4.93 3.47
C CYS A 15 6.54 -5.55 2.43
N TYR A 16 6.75 -6.86 2.48
CA TYR A 16 7.56 -7.57 1.49
C TYR A 16 6.78 -7.74 0.17
N PRO A 17 7.39 -7.54 -1.01
CA PRO A 17 8.81 -7.24 -1.27
C PRO A 17 9.13 -5.74 -1.39
N ILE A 18 8.18 -4.84 -1.08
CA ILE A 18 8.29 -3.40 -1.37
C ILE A 18 9.25 -2.70 -0.40
N ALA A 19 9.10 -2.90 0.91
CA ALA A 19 10.00 -2.37 1.94
C ALA A 19 10.12 -3.38 3.08
N LYS A 20 11.34 -3.89 3.28
CA LYS A 20 11.64 -4.91 4.29
C LYS A 20 12.89 -4.52 5.08
N VAL A 21 12.75 -4.50 6.40
CA VAL A 21 13.85 -4.42 7.36
C VAL A 21 13.86 -5.67 8.24
N GLY A 22 12.69 -6.09 8.72
CA GLY A 22 12.55 -7.22 9.65
C GLY A 22 11.36 -8.13 9.33
N GLY A 23 10.88 -8.84 10.37
CA GLY A 23 9.79 -9.81 10.26
C GLY A 23 8.40 -9.20 10.06
N LEU A 24 8.22 -7.91 10.39
CA LEU A 24 6.95 -7.20 10.14
C LEU A 24 6.59 -7.21 8.66
N ALA A 25 7.58 -6.98 7.78
CA ALA A 25 7.41 -7.02 6.34
C ALA A 25 6.87 -8.36 5.84
N ASP A 26 7.30 -9.47 6.46
CA ASP A 26 6.89 -10.82 6.08
C ASP A 26 5.44 -11.07 6.50
N VAL A 27 5.07 -10.64 7.71
CA VAL A 27 3.69 -10.76 8.19
C VAL A 27 2.74 -9.96 7.30
N VAL A 28 3.05 -8.68 7.04
CA VAL A 28 2.18 -7.80 6.24
C VAL A 28 2.19 -8.18 4.76
N GLY A 29 3.30 -8.73 4.25
CA GLY A 29 3.35 -9.27 2.89
C GLY A 29 2.54 -10.56 2.71
N ALA A 30 2.37 -11.37 3.75
CA ALA A 30 1.72 -12.68 3.68
C ALA A 30 0.27 -12.70 4.17
N LEU A 31 -0.02 -12.16 5.36
CA LEU A 31 -1.34 -12.27 6.01
C LEU A 31 -2.50 -11.73 5.16
N PRO A 32 -2.42 -10.55 4.52
CA PRO A 32 -3.50 -10.03 3.67
C PRO A 32 -3.84 -10.96 2.52
N LYS A 33 -2.83 -11.63 1.93
CA LYS A 33 -3.02 -12.62 0.87
C LYS A 33 -3.89 -13.79 1.35
N TYR A 34 -3.55 -14.39 2.49
CA TYR A 34 -4.33 -15.50 3.06
C TYR A 34 -5.73 -15.08 3.53
N GLN A 35 -5.89 -13.85 4.04
CA GLN A 35 -7.21 -13.30 4.36
C GLN A 35 -8.10 -13.18 3.12
N ASN A 36 -7.52 -12.78 1.98
CA ASN A 36 -8.22 -12.74 0.70
C ASN A 36 -8.62 -14.14 0.23
N GLU A 37 -7.75 -15.14 0.40
CA GLU A 37 -8.03 -16.54 0.04
C GLU A 37 -9.22 -17.13 0.83
N ILE A 38 -9.44 -16.71 2.08
CA ILE A 38 -10.58 -17.17 2.89
C ILE A 38 -11.86 -16.32 2.73
N GLY A 39 -11.86 -15.38 1.79
CA GLY A 39 -13.05 -14.60 1.41
C GLY A 39 -13.19 -13.23 2.07
N ALA A 40 -12.15 -12.71 2.72
CA ALA A 40 -12.10 -11.29 3.10
C ALA A 40 -11.65 -10.41 1.91
N HIS A 41 -11.75 -9.10 2.07
CA HIS A 41 -11.19 -8.10 1.18
C HIS A 41 -10.16 -7.26 1.95
N SER A 42 -8.92 -7.73 1.92
CA SER A 42 -7.77 -7.24 2.67
C SER A 42 -6.77 -6.53 1.77
N SER A 43 -6.34 -5.34 2.18
CA SER A 43 -5.34 -4.51 1.49
C SER A 43 -4.28 -3.97 2.46
N VAL A 44 -3.16 -3.49 1.91
CA VAL A 44 -2.06 -2.87 2.67
C VAL A 44 -1.91 -1.42 2.23
N ILE A 45 -1.78 -0.51 3.20
CA ILE A 45 -1.34 0.87 3.01
C ILE A 45 0.01 1.03 3.72
N MET A 46 0.99 1.53 2.99
CA MET A 46 2.33 1.81 3.49
C MET A 46 2.93 3.04 2.81
N PRO A 47 3.99 3.65 3.37
CA PRO A 47 4.68 4.75 2.70
C PRO A 47 5.35 4.32 1.39
N PHE A 48 5.35 5.20 0.41
CA PHE A 48 6.11 5.03 -0.84
C PHE A 48 7.57 5.44 -0.61
N TYR A 49 8.36 4.54 -0.02
CA TYR A 49 9.76 4.80 0.27
C TYR A 49 10.59 4.93 -1.01
N ASN A 50 11.56 5.84 -1.00
CA ASN A 50 12.59 5.90 -2.03
C ASN A 50 13.61 4.78 -1.79
N ASN A 51 13.43 3.63 -2.45
CA ASN A 51 14.25 2.44 -2.25
C ASN A 51 14.45 1.68 -3.58
N LYS A 52 15.15 0.54 -3.53
CA LYS A 52 15.45 -0.26 -4.74
C LYS A 52 14.18 -0.70 -5.49
N PHE A 53 13.10 -1.06 -4.78
CA PHE A 53 11.85 -1.49 -5.41
C PHE A 53 11.23 -0.35 -6.23
N THR A 54 11.07 0.83 -5.61
CA THR A 54 10.43 1.99 -6.26
C THR A 54 11.28 2.61 -7.36
N GLN A 55 12.61 2.49 -7.28
CA GLN A 55 13.53 2.96 -8.33
C GLN A 55 13.61 2.01 -9.55
N SER A 56 13.40 0.70 -9.35
CA SER A 56 13.52 -0.30 -10.42
C SER A 56 12.21 -0.59 -11.15
N HIS A 57 11.06 -0.33 -10.52
CA HIS A 57 9.75 -0.52 -11.14
C HIS A 57 9.33 0.70 -11.96
N LYS A 58 8.70 0.44 -13.11
CA LYS A 58 8.14 1.49 -13.96
C LYS A 58 6.72 1.80 -13.50
N PHE A 59 6.44 3.06 -13.23
CA PHE A 59 5.10 3.52 -12.92
C PHE A 59 4.64 4.55 -13.94
N THR A 60 3.34 4.59 -14.21
CA THR A 60 2.70 5.63 -15.01
C THR A 60 1.96 6.59 -14.09
N SER A 61 2.18 7.89 -14.28
CA SER A 61 1.40 8.91 -13.58
C SER A 61 0.00 8.96 -14.19
N VAL A 62 -1.02 8.64 -13.39
CA VAL A 62 -2.42 8.62 -13.82
C VAL A 62 -3.23 9.83 -13.34
N TYR A 63 -2.68 10.58 -12.39
CA TYR A 63 -3.30 11.78 -11.85
C TYR A 63 -2.25 12.68 -11.21
N GLN A 64 -2.45 14.00 -11.30
CA GLN A 64 -1.60 15.02 -10.69
C GLN A 64 -2.48 16.12 -10.14
N ALA A 65 -2.23 16.55 -8.91
CA ALA A 65 -2.94 17.67 -8.29
C ALA A 65 -2.13 18.27 -7.14
N ASN A 66 -2.66 19.33 -6.54
CA ASN A 66 -2.13 19.95 -5.33
C ASN A 66 -3.05 19.64 -4.13
N LEU A 67 -2.46 19.16 -3.04
CA LEU A 67 -3.12 19.02 -1.75
C LEU A 67 -2.91 20.29 -0.94
N ARG A 68 -4.00 20.99 -0.59
CA ARG A 68 -3.92 22.11 0.34
C ARG A 68 -3.94 21.60 1.78
N LEU A 69 -2.84 21.77 2.49
CA LEU A 69 -2.70 21.42 3.91
C LEU A 69 -2.46 22.70 4.72
N GLY A 70 -3.54 23.25 5.28
CA GLY A 70 -3.51 24.56 5.93
C GLY A 70 -3.16 25.67 4.94
N ASN A 71 -1.99 26.31 5.16
CA ASN A 71 -1.46 27.37 4.31
C ASN A 71 -0.41 26.87 3.30
N GLN A 72 -0.19 25.56 3.21
CA GLN A 72 0.73 24.95 2.26
C GLN A 72 -0.03 24.28 1.12
N GLU A 73 0.49 24.41 -0.10
CA GLU A 73 0.09 23.57 -1.24
C GLU A 73 1.19 22.55 -1.51
N LEU A 74 0.82 21.27 -1.46
CA LEU A 74 1.72 20.14 -1.65
C LEU A 74 1.37 19.45 -2.98
N PRO A 75 2.20 19.56 -4.03
CA PRO A 75 1.96 18.84 -5.27
C PRO A 75 2.12 17.33 -5.03
N TYR A 76 1.23 16.54 -5.61
CA TYR A 76 1.29 15.08 -5.55
C TYR A 76 0.87 14.42 -6.85
N ASN A 77 1.38 13.20 -7.06
CA ASN A 77 1.05 12.36 -8.21
C ASN A 77 0.50 11.02 -7.73
N ILE A 78 -0.48 10.47 -8.45
CA ILE A 78 -0.91 9.09 -8.27
C ILE A 78 -0.22 8.26 -9.35
N LEU A 79 0.57 7.29 -8.90
CA LEU A 79 1.34 6.39 -9.74
C LEU A 79 0.65 5.03 -9.80
N LYS A 80 0.56 4.44 -10.99
CA LYS A 80 0.05 3.08 -11.22
C LYS A 80 1.13 2.22 -11.86
N ASN A 81 1.32 1.01 -11.32
CA ASN A 81 2.12 -0.06 -11.91
C ASN A 81 1.25 -0.89 -12.87
#